data_AF-A0A450TKE6-F1
#
_entry.id   AF-A0A450TKE6-F1
#
_cell.length_a   1.000
_cell.length_b   1.000
_cell.length_c   1.000
_cell.angle_alpha   90.00
_cell.angle_beta   90.00
_cell.angle_gamma   90.00
#
_symmetry.space_group_name_H-M   'P 1'
#
loop_
_entity.id
_entity.type
_entity.pdbx_description
1 polymer ?
#
loop_
_entity_poly.entity_id
_entity_poly.type
_entity_poly.pdbx_seq_one_letter_code
_entity_poly.pdbx_strand_id
1 'polypeptide(L)'
;MISGVVGSPKTRDQVISDLGRISGNMRITSMIIMLATIINVALTFVVMYGAMYRVSVLGLYGGELIRMVEPVVMFTVFVVVAAFLFVFLKKRGDAYFEELSDELHASGASEPNRDEFSLSARIVMRSYSNYASLPLIPGRFGPGIIAGLNILLSLLILPFLVAIFS
;
A
#
# COMPACT_ATOMS: atom_id res chain seq x y z
N MET A 1 21.89 28.10 22.50
CA MET A 1 20.43 28.39 22.59
C MET A 1 19.84 28.21 21.21
N ILE A 2 19.35 27.01 20.89
CA ILE A 2 18.59 26.78 19.65
C ILE A 2 17.13 26.74 20.08
N SER A 3 16.44 27.84 19.79
CA SER A 3 15.01 28.04 20.00
C SER A 3 14.24 26.88 19.39
N GLY A 4 13.53 26.15 20.24
CA GLY A 4 12.57 25.14 19.82
C GLY A 4 11.55 25.77 18.90
N VAL A 5 11.49 25.26 17.66
CA VAL A 5 10.30 25.39 16.82
C VAL A 5 9.26 24.46 17.44
N VAL A 6 8.66 24.93 18.54
CA VAL A 6 7.40 24.40 19.04
C VAL A 6 6.38 24.83 18.00
N GLY A 7 6.14 23.96 17.01
CA GLY A 7 5.06 24.16 16.06
C GLY A 7 3.78 24.42 16.86
N SER A 8 3.07 25.50 16.53
CA SER A 8 1.78 25.82 17.12
C SER A 8 0.93 24.54 17.22
N PRO A 9 0.25 24.29 18.36
CA PRO A 9 -0.64 23.14 18.48
C PRO A 9 -1.59 23.13 17.29
N LYS A 10 -1.61 22.02 16.55
CA LYS A 10 -2.53 21.87 15.42
C LYS A 10 -3.95 21.95 15.95
N THR A 11 -4.79 22.72 15.28
CA THR A 11 -6.21 22.77 15.64
C THR A 11 -6.87 21.43 15.33
N ARG A 12 -7.84 21.01 16.15
CA ARG A 12 -8.52 19.70 16.04
C ARG A 12 -9.06 19.41 14.64
N ASP A 13 -9.61 20.42 13.98
CA ASP A 13 -10.11 20.32 12.60
C ASP A 13 -9.00 19.99 11.59
N GLN A 14 -7.77 20.47 11.83
CA GLN A 14 -6.60 20.12 11.02
C GLN A 14 -6.21 18.66 11.19
N VAL A 15 -6.29 18.12 12.41
CA VAL A 15 -5.99 16.71 12.69
C VAL A 15 -7.00 15.79 11.99
N ILE A 16 -8.30 16.11 12.06
CA ILE A 16 -9.37 15.39 11.37
C ILE A 16 -9.18 15.43 9.85
N SER A 17 -8.88 16.61 9.29
CA SER A 17 -8.63 16.78 7.86
C SER A 17 -7.39 16.02 7.38
N ASP A 18 -6.28 16.09 8.15
CA ASP A 18 -5.04 15.36 7.88
C ASP A 18 -5.28 13.84 7.89
N LEU A 19 -5.99 13.32 8.89
CA LEU A 19 -6.31 11.88 9.00
C LEU A 19 -7.22 11.42 7.86
N GLY A 20 -8.21 12.23 7.47
CA GLY A 20 -9.06 11.97 6.32
C GLY A 20 -8.27 11.89 5.00
N ARG A 21 -7.33 12.82 4.80
CA ARG A 21 -6.45 12.81 3.62
C ARG A 21 -5.51 11.61 3.60
N ILE A 22 -4.95 11.23 4.76
CA ILE A 22 -4.09 10.04 4.88
C ILE A 22 -4.89 8.77 4.57
N SER A 23 -6.09 8.63 5.14
CA SER A 23 -7.00 7.51 4.87
C SER A 23 -7.31 7.37 3.38
N GLY A 24 -7.63 8.49 2.70
CA GLY A 24 -7.85 8.51 1.26
C GLY A 24 -6.62 8.08 0.45
N ASN A 25 -5.43 8.61 0.80
CA ASN A 25 -4.17 8.23 0.16
C ASN A 25 -3.83 6.74 0.39
N MET A 26 -4.09 6.20 1.58
CA MET A 26 -3.88 4.79 1.89
C MET A 26 -4.81 3.89 1.07
N ARG A 27 -6.08 4.27 0.89
CA ARG A 27 -7.02 3.56 0.01
C ARG A 27 -6.53 3.51 -1.43
N ILE A 28 -6.10 4.64 -1.99
CA ILE A 28 -5.61 4.71 -3.37
C ILE A 28 -4.34 3.86 -3.51
N THR A 29 -3.40 4.02 -2.59
CA THR A 29 -2.14 3.27 -2.59
C THR A 29 -2.38 1.77 -2.49
N SER A 30 -3.30 1.33 -1.62
CA SER A 30 -3.61 -0.09 -1.46
C SER A 30 -4.29 -0.70 -2.68
N MET A 31 -5.18 0.04 -3.35
CA MET A 31 -5.78 -0.37 -4.63
C MET A 31 -4.73 -0.49 -5.74
N ILE A 32 -3.81 0.47 -5.81
CA ILE A 32 -2.70 0.45 -6.79
C ILE A 32 -1.78 -0.75 -6.56
N ILE A 33 -1.37 -1.01 -5.30
CA ILE A 33 -0.56 -2.18 -4.93
C ILE A 33 -1.25 -3.48 -5.34
N MET A 34 -2.56 -3.58 -5.08
CA MET A 34 -3.35 -4.77 -5.43
C MET A 34 -3.38 -4.99 -6.94
N LEU A 35 -3.73 -3.95 -7.73
CA LEU A 35 -3.79 -4.05 -9.18
C LEU A 35 -2.42 -4.40 -9.78
N ALA A 36 -1.36 -3.73 -9.33
CA ALA A 36 0.00 -4.01 -9.77
C ALA A 36 0.41 -5.44 -9.44
N THR A 37 0.07 -5.95 -8.24
CA THR A 37 0.37 -7.34 -7.86
C THR A 37 -0.39 -8.34 -8.73
N ILE A 38 -1.69 -8.12 -9.02
CA ILE A 38 -2.49 -9.00 -9.89
C ILE A 38 -1.90 -9.03 -11.31
N ILE A 39 -1.56 -7.87 -11.86
CA ILE A 39 -0.93 -7.77 -13.18
C ILE A 39 0.42 -8.50 -13.18
N ASN A 40 1.22 -8.32 -12.14
CA ASN A 40 2.53 -8.95 -12.02
C ASN A 40 2.44 -10.47 -11.95
N VAL A 41 1.47 -11.00 -11.20
CA VAL A 41 1.15 -12.43 -11.16
C VAL A 41 0.77 -12.93 -12.55
N ALA A 42 -0.16 -12.26 -13.24
CA ALA A 42 -0.62 -12.67 -14.57
C ALA A 42 0.53 -12.68 -15.59
N LEU A 43 1.37 -11.64 -15.61
CA LEU A 43 2.54 -11.56 -16.47
C LEU A 43 3.55 -12.68 -16.17
N THR A 44 3.80 -12.95 -14.89
CA THR A 44 4.69 -14.04 -14.47
C THR A 44 4.19 -15.39 -15.00
N PHE A 45 2.90 -15.67 -14.89
CA PHE A 45 2.29 -16.89 -15.45
C PHE A 45 2.41 -16.97 -16.97
N VAL A 46 2.18 -15.86 -17.69
CA VAL A 46 2.33 -15.80 -19.15
C VAL A 46 3.76 -16.14 -19.58
N VAL A 47 4.77 -15.54 -18.92
CA VAL A 47 6.18 -15.81 -19.21
C VAL A 47 6.52 -17.27 -18.92
N MET A 48 6.12 -17.79 -17.76
CA MET A 48 6.39 -19.18 -17.38
C MET A 48 5.74 -20.19 -18.34
N TYR A 49 4.47 -19.98 -18.69
CA TYR A 49 3.75 -20.86 -19.61
C TYR A 49 4.35 -20.84 -21.02
N GLY A 50 4.65 -19.65 -21.55
CA GLY A 50 5.30 -19.52 -22.87
C GLY A 50 6.68 -20.16 -22.91
N ALA A 51 7.47 -19.98 -21.85
CA ALA A 51 8.80 -20.58 -21.73
C ALA A 51 8.75 -22.12 -21.62
N MET A 52 7.84 -22.66 -20.80
CA MET A 52 7.75 -24.09 -20.52
C MET A 52 7.29 -24.90 -21.73
N TYR A 53 6.26 -24.42 -22.44
CA TYR A 53 5.67 -25.16 -23.56
C TYR A 53 6.31 -24.82 -24.91
N ARG A 54 7.18 -23.81 -24.98
CA ARG A 54 7.70 -23.23 -26.23
C ARG A 54 6.56 -22.86 -27.21
N VAL A 55 5.39 -22.52 -26.67
CA VAL A 55 4.20 -22.15 -27.42
C VAL A 55 4.07 -20.63 -27.47
N SER A 56 3.55 -20.10 -28.58
CA SER A 56 3.19 -18.69 -28.63
C SER A 56 2.08 -18.38 -27.65
N VAL A 57 2.37 -17.46 -26.72
CA VAL A 57 1.37 -16.90 -25.81
C VAL A 57 1.15 -15.46 -26.24
N LEU A 58 -0.11 -15.09 -26.50
CA LEU A 58 -0.46 -13.76 -27.02
C LEU A 58 0.21 -13.39 -28.34
N GLY A 59 0.62 -14.39 -29.15
CA GLY A 59 1.31 -14.19 -30.43
C GLY A 59 2.83 -14.00 -30.34
N LEU A 60 3.40 -14.04 -29.13
CA LEU A 60 4.82 -13.80 -28.88
C LEU A 60 5.62 -15.10 -28.87
N TYR A 61 6.80 -15.11 -29.49
CA TYR A 61 7.72 -16.25 -29.53
C TYR A 61 9.10 -15.90 -28.97
N GLY A 62 9.74 -16.85 -28.28
CA GLY A 62 11.17 -16.81 -27.92
C GLY A 62 11.63 -15.45 -27.35
N GLY A 63 12.42 -14.72 -28.14
CA GLY A 63 12.96 -13.41 -27.75
C GLY A 63 11.94 -12.33 -27.41
N GLU A 64 10.70 -12.44 -27.88
CA GLU A 64 9.63 -11.50 -27.52
C GLU A 64 9.04 -11.79 -26.13
N LEU A 65 9.06 -13.05 -25.68
CA LEU A 65 8.70 -13.41 -24.30
C LEU A 65 9.72 -12.87 -23.30
N ILE A 66 10.99 -12.73 -23.70
CA ILE A 66 12.03 -12.11 -22.86
C ILE A 66 11.70 -10.63 -22.59
N ARG A 67 11.09 -9.92 -23.55
CA ARG A 67 10.67 -8.52 -23.35
C ARG A 67 9.59 -8.38 -22.28
N MET A 68 8.87 -9.45 -21.94
CA MET A 68 7.88 -9.45 -20.85
C MET A 68 8.51 -9.56 -19.46
N VAL A 69 9.82 -9.82 -19.35
CA VAL A 69 10.51 -9.82 -18.05
C VAL A 69 10.74 -8.41 -17.52
N GLU A 70 11.05 -7.46 -18.41
CA GLU A 70 11.21 -6.05 -18.04
C GLU A 70 9.97 -5.48 -17.31
N PRO A 71 8.74 -5.60 -17.83
CA PRO A 71 7.57 -5.10 -17.12
C PRO A 71 7.33 -5.83 -15.79
N VAL A 72 7.61 -7.14 -15.69
CA VAL A 72 7.50 -7.86 -14.40
C VAL A 72 8.44 -7.26 -13.35
N VAL A 73 9.71 -7.03 -13.70
CA VAL A 73 10.68 -6.43 -12.77
C VAL A 73 10.26 -5.02 -12.40
N MET A 74 9.79 -4.22 -13.36
CA MET A 74 9.30 -2.86 -13.12
C MET A 74 8.09 -2.84 -12.18
N PHE A 75 7.12 -3.74 -12.37
CA PHE A 75 5.97 -3.87 -11.47
C PHE A 75 6.40 -4.30 -10.06
N THR A 76 7.37 -5.21 -9.93
CA THR A 76 7.91 -5.61 -8.64
C THR A 76 8.55 -4.44 -7.90
N VAL A 77 9.44 -3.68 -8.56
CA VAL A 77 10.08 -2.50 -7.96
C VAL A 77 9.02 -1.48 -7.55
N PHE A 78 8.04 -1.23 -8.42
CA PHE A 78 6.93 -0.32 -8.14
C PHE A 78 6.11 -0.75 -6.91
N VAL A 79 5.74 -2.03 -6.81
CA VAL A 79 4.99 -2.56 -5.66
C VAL A 79 5.81 -2.43 -4.37
N VAL A 80 7.11 -2.71 -4.40
CA VAL A 80 7.99 -2.56 -3.24
C VAL A 80 8.01 -1.10 -2.77
N VAL A 81 8.21 -0.15 -3.68
CA VAL A 81 8.20 1.29 -3.35
C VAL A 81 6.84 1.73 -2.80
N ALA A 82 5.75 1.30 -3.43
CA ALA A 82 4.39 1.61 -2.98
C ALA A 82 4.09 1.00 -1.60
N ALA A 83 4.59 -0.20 -1.30
CA ALA A 83 4.46 -0.82 0.01
C ALA A 83 5.21 -0.02 1.10
N PHE A 84 6.42 0.49 0.80
CA PHE A 84 7.12 1.41 1.70
C PHE A 84 6.35 2.71 1.93
N LEU A 85 5.80 3.30 0.87
CA LEU A 85 4.96 4.50 0.97
C LEU A 85 3.72 4.24 1.84
N PHE A 86 3.08 3.08 1.69
CA PHE A 86 1.94 2.68 2.50
C PHE A 86 2.33 2.56 3.99
N VAL A 87 3.48 1.97 4.31
CA VAL A 87 3.98 1.89 5.69
C VAL A 87 4.24 3.28 6.27
N PHE A 88 4.79 4.19 5.48
CA PHE A 88 5.01 5.58 5.91
C PHE A 88 3.70 6.31 6.20
N LEU A 89 2.72 6.21 5.29
CA LEU A 89 1.38 6.78 5.48
C LEU A 89 0.69 6.20 6.72
N LYS A 90 0.80 4.89 6.92
CA LYS A 90 0.24 4.20 8.09
C LYS A 90 0.86 4.71 9.39
N LYS A 91 2.19 4.78 9.50
CA LYS A 91 2.84 5.31 10.70
C LYS A 91 2.38 6.73 11.04
N ARG A 92 2.23 7.57 10.01
CA ARG A 92 1.75 8.94 10.19
C ARG A 92 0.27 8.97 10.59
N GLY A 93 -0.57 8.15 9.98
CA GLY A 93 -1.98 8.02 10.32
C GLY A 93 -2.22 7.48 11.72
N ASP A 94 -1.43 6.50 12.15
CA ASP A 94 -1.51 5.90 13.49
C ASP A 94 -1.25 6.96 14.58
N ALA A 95 -0.27 7.85 14.38
CA ALA A 95 0.00 8.94 15.31
C ALA A 95 -1.18 9.93 15.43
N TYR A 96 -1.79 10.32 14.30
CA TYR A 96 -2.96 11.21 14.33
C TYR A 96 -4.20 10.51 14.88
N PHE A 97 -4.35 9.21 14.65
CA PHE A 97 -5.45 8.42 15.19
C PHE A 97 -5.35 8.32 16.72
N GLU A 98 -4.15 8.10 17.25
CA GLU A 98 -3.87 8.07 18.68
C GLU A 98 -4.17 9.43 19.33
N GLU A 99 -3.70 10.53 18.75
CA GLU A 99 -3.99 11.90 19.21
C GLU A 99 -5.50 12.19 19.24
N LEU A 100 -6.23 11.86 18.16
CA LEU A 100 -7.69 12.00 18.10
C LEU A 100 -8.43 11.12 19.12
N SER A 101 -7.94 9.89 19.35
CA SER A 101 -8.51 8.98 20.33
C SER A 101 -8.36 9.54 21.74
N ASP A 102 -7.16 9.97 22.10
CA ASP A 102 -6.86 10.56 23.42
C ASP A 102 -7.70 11.80 23.68
N GLU A 103 -7.87 12.67 22.68
CA GLU A 103 -8.76 13.83 22.78
C GLU A 103 -10.23 13.45 22.93
N LEU A 104 -10.71 12.41 22.24
CA LEU A 104 -12.09 11.94 22.35
C LEU A 104 -12.40 11.38 23.75
N HIS A 105 -11.43 10.66 24.34
CA HIS A 105 -11.51 10.11 25.68
C HIS A 105 -11.38 11.21 26.76
N ALA A 106 -10.44 12.15 26.60
CA ALA A 106 -10.22 13.25 27.54
C ALA A 106 -11.36 14.27 27.55
N SER A 107 -11.94 14.59 26.39
CA SER A 107 -13.08 15.49 26.30
C SER A 107 -14.35 14.92 26.94
N GLY A 108 -14.35 13.61 27.30
CA GLY A 108 -15.42 12.82 27.91
C GLY A 108 -16.23 13.54 28.98
N ALA A 109 -15.58 14.49 29.66
CA ALA A 109 -16.02 15.05 30.92
C ALA A 109 -16.64 16.46 30.87
N SER A 110 -16.65 17.25 29.76
CA SER A 110 -16.81 18.72 29.96
C SER A 110 -17.53 19.67 28.97
N GLU A 111 -18.04 19.33 27.76
CA GLU A 111 -18.63 20.39 26.89
C GLU A 111 -19.88 20.06 26.04
N PRO A 112 -20.73 21.06 25.66
CA PRO A 112 -22.06 20.85 25.04
C PRO A 112 -22.09 20.86 23.50
N ASN A 113 -21.10 21.44 22.79
CA ASN A 113 -21.03 21.48 21.31
C ASN A 113 -20.45 20.20 20.68
N ARG A 114 -20.73 19.05 21.32
CA ARG A 114 -19.91 17.84 21.23
C ARG A 114 -20.33 16.86 20.15
N ASP A 115 -21.61 16.82 19.81
CA ASP A 115 -22.17 15.71 19.03
C ASP A 115 -21.70 15.71 17.58
N GLU A 116 -21.58 16.87 16.95
CA GLU A 116 -21.16 16.99 15.55
C GLU A 116 -19.65 16.73 15.36
N PHE A 117 -18.83 17.20 16.31
CA PHE A 117 -17.38 16.94 16.37
C PHE A 117 -17.09 15.46 16.65
N SER A 118 -17.77 14.88 17.65
CA SER A 118 -17.68 13.46 18.00
C SER A 118 -18.08 12.58 16.82
N LEU A 119 -19.13 12.95 16.07
CA LEU A 119 -19.56 12.19 14.89
C LEU A 119 -18.51 12.26 13.77
N SER A 120 -18.01 13.45 13.43
CA SER A 120 -17.03 13.63 12.35
C SER A 120 -15.70 12.93 12.66
N ALA A 121 -15.19 13.06 13.88
CA ALA A 121 -14.00 12.35 14.34
C ALA A 121 -14.18 10.82 14.28
N ARG A 122 -15.32 10.29 14.77
CA ARG A 122 -15.61 8.84 14.69
C ARG A 122 -15.70 8.34 13.25
N ILE A 123 -16.30 9.10 12.34
CA ILE A 123 -16.40 8.72 10.92
C ILE A 123 -15.01 8.63 10.30
N VAL A 124 -14.15 9.62 10.54
CA VAL A 124 -12.78 9.64 9.97
C VAL A 124 -11.91 8.55 10.60
N MET A 125 -11.98 8.35 11.91
CA MET A 125 -11.28 7.26 12.61
C MET A 125 -11.74 5.89 12.11
N ARG A 126 -13.05 5.69 11.91
CA ARG A 126 -13.59 4.44 11.33
C ARG A 126 -13.13 4.22 9.90
N SER A 127 -13.15 5.28 9.08
CA SER A 127 -12.64 5.26 7.71
C SER A 127 -11.17 4.84 7.69
N TYR A 128 -10.33 5.48 8.51
CA TYR A 128 -8.91 5.14 8.65
C TYR A 128 -8.70 3.68 9.04
N SER A 129 -9.42 3.20 10.08
CA SER A 129 -9.31 1.81 10.53
C SER A 129 -9.62 0.79 9.42
N ASN A 130 -10.54 1.11 8.51
CA ASN A 130 -10.87 0.23 7.39
C ASN A 130 -9.78 0.17 6.31
N TYR A 131 -8.99 1.25 6.15
CA TYR A 131 -7.95 1.35 5.12
C TYR A 131 -6.53 1.16 5.68
N ALA A 132 -6.37 1.06 6.99
CA ALA A 132 -5.09 0.79 7.67
C ALA A 132 -4.55 -0.63 7.41
N SER A 133 -5.35 -1.49 6.78
CA SER A 133 -4.99 -2.82 6.30
C SER A 133 -5.00 -2.89 4.78
N LEU A 134 -4.04 -3.62 4.20
CA LEU A 134 -4.03 -3.91 2.77
C LEU A 134 -5.13 -4.93 2.42
N PRO A 135 -5.76 -4.82 1.23
CA PRO A 135 -6.92 -5.65 0.85
C PRO A 135 -6.55 -7.12 0.62
N LEU A 136 -5.35 -7.40 0.10
CA LEU A 136 -4.90 -8.76 -0.18
C LEU A 136 -4.40 -9.49 1.07
N ILE A 137 -3.66 -8.78 1.93
CA ILE A 137 -3.05 -9.36 3.14
C ILE A 137 -3.25 -8.36 4.29
N PRO A 138 -4.28 -8.57 5.13
CA PRO A 138 -4.54 -7.69 6.25
C PRO A 138 -3.47 -7.85 7.35
N GLY A 139 -3.31 -6.80 8.16
CA GLY A 139 -2.43 -6.82 9.32
C GLY A 139 -1.10 -6.05 9.17
N ARG A 140 -0.32 -6.03 10.25
CA ARG A 140 0.93 -5.25 10.38
C ARG A 140 2.00 -5.66 9.37
N PHE A 141 2.05 -6.94 9.02
CA PHE A 141 3.05 -7.51 8.11
C PHE A 141 2.60 -7.49 6.64
N GLY A 142 1.35 -7.09 6.35
CA GLY A 142 0.78 -7.10 4.99
C GLY A 142 1.69 -6.48 3.92
N PRO A 143 2.20 -5.25 4.11
CA PRO A 143 3.06 -4.61 3.10
C PRO A 143 4.35 -5.40 2.84
N GLY A 144 4.94 -5.96 3.89
CA GLY A 144 6.15 -6.78 3.78
C GLY A 144 5.90 -8.11 3.06
N ILE A 145 4.78 -8.77 3.34
CA ILE A 145 4.41 -10.03 2.67
C ILE A 145 4.11 -9.79 1.19
N ILE A 146 3.40 -8.70 0.83
CA ILE A 146 3.14 -8.36 -0.58
C ILE A 146 4.45 -8.03 -1.31
N ALA A 147 5.35 -7.26 -0.70
CA ALA A 147 6.65 -6.97 -1.27
C ALA A 147 7.46 -8.26 -1.49
N GLY A 148 7.51 -9.14 -0.48
CA GLY A 148 8.18 -10.43 -0.57
C GLY A 148 7.58 -11.34 -1.65
N LEU A 149 6.25 -11.39 -1.78
CA LEU A 149 5.56 -12.15 -2.82
C LEU A 149 5.95 -11.65 -4.23
N ASN A 150 5.95 -10.34 -4.45
CA ASN A 150 6.32 -9.77 -5.76
C ASN A 150 7.80 -10.02 -6.09
N ILE A 151 8.69 -9.95 -5.10
CA ILE A 151 10.11 -10.33 -5.28
C ILE A 151 10.21 -11.82 -5.66
N LEU A 152 9.50 -12.69 -4.96
CA LEU A 152 9.49 -14.13 -5.24
C LEU A 152 8.98 -14.42 -6.66
N LEU A 153 7.92 -13.74 -7.11
CA LEU A 153 7.39 -13.87 -8.48
C LEU A 153 8.46 -13.53 -9.53
N SER A 154 9.19 -12.43 -9.35
CA SER A 154 10.28 -12.08 -10.27
C SER A 154 11.42 -13.11 -10.26
N LEU A 155 11.75 -13.68 -9.10
CA LEU A 155 12.77 -14.73 -9.00
C LEU A 155 12.35 -16.03 -9.68
N LEU A 156 11.05 -16.36 -9.63
CA LEU A 156 10.51 -17.58 -10.27
C LEU A 156 10.68 -17.57 -11.79
N ILE A 157 10.86 -16.42 -12.42
CA ILE A 157 11.07 -16.30 -13.88
C ILE A 157 12.49 -16.71 -14.29
N LEU A 158 13.50 -16.54 -13.42
CA LEU A 158 14.91 -16.79 -13.72
C LEU A 158 15.23 -18.18 -14.30
N PRO A 159 14.77 -19.31 -13.72
CA PRO A 159 15.07 -20.63 -14.26
C PRO A 159 14.45 -20.85 -15.66
N PHE A 160 13.31 -20.22 -15.94
CA PHE A 160 12.64 -20.32 -17.25
C PHE A 160 13.35 -19.49 -18.31
N LEU A 161 13.98 -18.37 -17.94
CA LEU A 161 14.86 -17.64 -18.84
C LEU A 161 16.03 -18.50 -19.30
N VAL A 162 16.69 -19.21 -18.37
CA VAL A 162 17.79 -20.13 -18.70
C VAL A 162 17.32 -21.22 -19.68
N ALA A 163 16.11 -21.75 -19.49
CA ALA A 163 15.51 -22.75 -20.38
C ALA A 163 15.13 -22.22 -21.78
N ILE A 164 14.89 -20.91 -21.94
CA ILE A 164 14.68 -20.28 -23.26
C ILE A 164 16.00 -20.20 -24.04
N PHE A 165 17.13 -20.00 -23.36
CA PHE A 165 18.45 -19.89 -23.98
C PHE A 165 19.18 -21.23 -24.19
N SER A 166 18.63 -22.33 -23.65
CA SER A 166 19.18 -23.69 -23.75
C SER A 166 18.47 -24.51 -24.83
#